data_AF-A0A2N5REA0-F1
#
_entry.id   AF-A0A2N5REA0-F1
#
_cell.length_a   1.000
_cell.length_b   1.000
_cell.length_c   1.000
_cell.angle_alpha   90.00
_cell.angle_beta   90.00
_cell.angle_gamma   90.00
#
_symmetry.space_group_name_H-M   'P 1'
#
loop_
_entity.id
_entity.type
_entity.pdbx_description
1 polymer ?
#
loop_
_entity_poly.entity_id
_entity_poly.type
_entity_poly.pdbx_seq_one_letter_code
_entity_poly.pdbx_strand_id
1 'polypeptide(L)'
;MRWIWIAVLTVFGAMLVASGGFEKILIDLRDTVVENPITQIYLLNRVYDTVFEVLIFSLAVLGVSFHMSYLPAPEEIKSISDVSIRIFTRFIAFFLLVGSLYLAVEGHVSPGGGFSAGVAGGTALALIALVEDFENFERKFERTKAYFLEKFVMIVFLFLVMLILPGRNLIVPANVIVYLKVMLGSWIVVYYFIKHRGLL
;
A
#
# COMPACT_ATOMS: atom_id res chain seq x y z
N MET A 1 -10.29 -16.26 -11.57
CA MET A 1 -9.35 -15.25 -10.98
C MET A 1 -7.98 -15.21 -11.67
N ARG A 2 -7.30 -16.33 -11.94
CA ARG A 2 -5.98 -16.33 -12.64
C ARG A 2 -6.02 -15.68 -14.04
N TRP A 3 -7.06 -15.97 -14.83
CA TRP A 3 -7.25 -15.39 -16.16
C TRP A 3 -7.43 -13.86 -16.17
N ILE A 4 -8.03 -13.28 -15.12
CA ILE A 4 -8.18 -11.82 -15.00
C ILE A 4 -6.81 -11.18 -14.86
N TRP A 5 -5.93 -11.75 -14.03
CA TRP A 5 -4.57 -11.25 -13.86
C TRP A 5 -3.73 -11.37 -15.13
N ILE A 6 -3.84 -12.50 -15.84
CA ILE A 6 -3.17 -12.67 -17.14
C ILE A 6 -3.68 -11.60 -18.11
N ALA A 7 -4.99 -11.40 -18.22
CA ALA A 7 -5.56 -10.39 -19.10
C ALA A 7 -5.08 -8.97 -18.73
N VAL A 8 -5.16 -8.59 -17.44
CA VAL A 8 -4.73 -7.26 -16.97
C VAL A 8 -3.24 -7.03 -17.26
N LEU A 9 -2.38 -8.01 -16.93
CA LEU A 9 -0.93 -7.88 -17.15
C LEU A 9 -0.57 -7.89 -18.63
N THR A 10 -1.26 -8.69 -19.46
CA THR A 10 -1.04 -8.71 -20.90
C THR A 10 -1.48 -7.40 -21.54
N VAL A 11 -2.65 -6.87 -21.19
CA VAL A 11 -3.14 -5.57 -21.68
C VAL A 11 -2.21 -4.45 -21.23
N PHE A 12 -1.79 -4.46 -19.96
CA PHE A 12 -0.83 -3.50 -19.43
C PHE A 12 0.51 -3.59 -20.17
N GLY A 13 1.07 -4.79 -20.33
CA GLY A 13 2.32 -5.02 -21.05
C GLY A 13 2.26 -4.59 -22.52
N ALA A 14 1.16 -4.89 -23.22
CA ALA A 14 0.96 -4.44 -24.59
C ALA A 14 0.88 -2.91 -24.69
N MET A 15 0.21 -2.27 -23.73
CA MET A 15 0.14 -0.81 -23.66
C MET A 15 1.50 -0.18 -23.36
N LEU A 16 2.30 -0.76 -22.45
CA LEU A 16 3.67 -0.33 -22.19
C LEU A 16 4.53 -0.33 -23.45
N VAL A 17 4.42 -1.38 -24.27
CA VAL A 17 5.12 -1.49 -25.54
C VAL A 17 4.62 -0.44 -26.53
N ALA A 18 3.30 -0.20 -26.59
CA ALA A 18 2.70 0.77 -27.50
C ALA A 18 2.98 2.24 -27.13
N SER A 19 3.07 2.57 -25.83
CA SER A 19 3.41 3.91 -25.32
C SER A 19 4.90 4.11 -25.07
N GLY A 20 5.73 3.16 -25.53
CA GLY A 20 7.13 3.00 -25.14
C GLY A 20 8.08 4.03 -25.74
N GLY A 21 8.08 5.24 -25.19
CA GLY A 21 9.30 6.04 -25.07
C GLY A 21 9.97 5.70 -23.75
N PHE A 22 10.93 4.77 -23.72
CA PHE A 22 11.79 4.54 -22.54
C PHE A 22 12.92 5.58 -22.41
N GLU A 23 12.85 6.65 -23.23
CA GLU A 23 13.80 7.74 -23.17
C GLU A 23 13.66 8.50 -21.86
N LYS A 24 14.80 8.81 -21.23
CA LYS A 24 14.84 9.64 -20.03
C LYS A 24 14.43 11.06 -20.43
N ILE A 25 13.21 11.45 -20.10
CA ILE A 25 12.75 12.82 -20.27
C ILE A 25 13.51 13.68 -19.26
N LEU A 26 14.25 14.67 -19.75
CA LEU A 26 14.82 15.72 -18.90
C LEU A 26 13.66 16.54 -18.33
N ILE A 27 13.55 16.55 -17.00
CA ILE A 27 12.50 17.28 -16.28
C ILE A 27 13.10 18.59 -15.81
N ASP A 28 12.58 19.71 -16.30
CA ASP A 28 12.87 21.01 -15.70
C ASP A 28 12.04 21.14 -14.42
N LEU A 29 12.70 21.14 -13.27
CA LEU A 29 12.05 21.28 -11.96
C LEU A 29 11.43 22.67 -11.75
N ARG A 30 11.61 23.60 -12.69
CA ARG A 30 10.99 24.93 -12.68
C ARG A 30 9.62 24.96 -13.32
N ASP A 31 9.25 23.96 -14.11
CA ASP A 31 7.96 23.86 -14.80
C ASP A 31 7.22 22.58 -14.37
N THR A 32 6.69 22.60 -13.14
CA THR A 32 5.96 21.48 -12.54
C THR A 32 4.46 21.71 -12.59
N VAL A 33 3.73 20.62 -12.80
CA VAL A 33 2.26 20.59 -12.79
C VAL A 33 1.71 20.67 -11.36
N VAL A 34 2.51 20.28 -10.37
CA VAL A 34 2.17 20.33 -8.94
C VAL A 34 3.32 20.95 -8.12
N GLU A 35 3.02 21.44 -6.92
CA GLU A 35 4.00 22.10 -6.05
C GLU A 35 5.07 21.15 -5.52
N ASN A 36 4.75 19.87 -5.31
CA ASN A 36 5.73 18.85 -4.95
C ASN A 36 6.35 18.20 -6.20
N PRO A 37 7.57 18.61 -6.62
CA PRO A 37 8.23 18.06 -7.81
C PRO A 37 8.52 16.57 -7.68
N ILE A 38 8.77 16.08 -6.46
CA ILE A 38 9.12 14.67 -6.24
C ILE A 38 7.94 13.78 -6.57
N THR A 39 6.74 14.11 -6.08
CA THR A 39 5.53 13.33 -6.37
C THR A 39 5.17 13.35 -7.85
N GLN A 40 5.39 14.46 -8.55
CA GLN A 40 5.29 14.51 -10.01
C GLN A 40 6.26 13.54 -10.68
N ILE A 41 7.53 13.55 -10.30
CA ILE A 41 8.55 12.67 -10.87
C ILE A 41 8.12 11.22 -10.70
N TYR A 42 7.72 10.80 -9.50
CA TYR A 42 7.34 9.41 -9.24
C TYR A 42 6.06 8.99 -9.97
N LEU A 43 5.03 9.85 -10.05
CA LEU A 43 3.71 9.45 -10.55
C LEU A 43 3.43 9.80 -12.01
N LEU A 44 4.14 10.76 -12.61
CA LEU A 44 3.98 11.13 -14.02
C LEU A 44 5.21 10.75 -14.84
N ASN A 45 6.38 11.28 -14.49
CA ASN A 45 7.56 11.16 -15.37
C ASN A 45 8.26 9.80 -15.29
N ARG A 46 8.31 9.19 -14.10
CA ARG A 46 8.92 7.89 -13.80
C ARG A 46 7.88 6.92 -13.27
N VAL A 47 6.66 6.98 -13.82
CA VAL A 47 5.53 6.15 -13.37
C VAL A 47 5.83 4.66 -13.43
N TYR A 48 6.69 4.21 -14.36
CA TYR A 48 7.14 2.82 -14.44
C TYR A 48 7.88 2.36 -13.19
N ASP A 49 8.73 3.21 -12.61
CA ASP A 49 9.48 2.85 -11.40
C ASP A 49 8.51 2.61 -10.24
N THR A 50 7.53 3.50 -10.06
CA THR A 50 6.45 3.35 -9.08
C THR A 50 5.64 2.07 -9.33
N VAL A 51 5.33 1.73 -10.60
CA VAL A 51 4.63 0.48 -10.94
C VAL A 51 5.42 -0.75 -10.49
N PHE A 52 6.71 -0.79 -10.81
CA PHE A 52 7.56 -1.92 -10.43
C PHE A 52 7.81 -2.00 -8.93
N GLU A 53 7.91 -0.87 -8.23
CA GLU A 53 7.95 -0.83 -6.76
C GLU A 53 6.70 -1.45 -6.15
N VAL A 54 5.50 -1.06 -6.62
CA VAL A 54 4.24 -1.64 -6.14
C VAL A 54 4.15 -3.14 -6.47
N LEU A 55 4.62 -3.57 -7.64
CA LEU A 55 4.65 -4.99 -8.03
C LEU A 55 5.58 -5.80 -7.13
N ILE A 56 6.82 -5.34 -6.91
CA ILE A 56 7.79 -6.00 -6.03
C ILE A 56 7.27 -6.05 -4.59
N PHE A 57 6.66 -4.97 -4.10
CA PHE A 57 6.02 -4.96 -2.80
C PHE A 57 4.88 -5.99 -2.71
N SER A 58 4.04 -6.10 -3.74
CA SER A 58 2.97 -7.11 -3.80
C SER A 58 3.53 -8.53 -3.80
N LEU A 59 4.65 -8.76 -4.49
CA LEU A 59 5.36 -10.04 -4.48
C LEU A 59 5.88 -10.37 -3.08
N ALA A 60 6.40 -9.39 -2.35
CA ALA A 60 6.84 -9.57 -0.97
C ALA A 60 5.66 -9.93 -0.04
N VAL A 61 4.52 -9.23 -0.15
CA VAL A 61 3.30 -9.55 0.61
C VAL A 61 2.84 -10.98 0.33
N LEU A 62 2.83 -11.40 -0.93
CA LEU A 62 2.49 -12.76 -1.33
C LEU A 62 3.50 -13.76 -0.78
N GLY A 63 4.80 -13.48 -0.87
CA GLY A 63 5.87 -14.33 -0.37
C GLY A 63 5.77 -14.56 1.13
N VAL A 64 5.56 -13.50 1.92
CA VAL A 64 5.33 -13.61 3.37
C VAL A 64 4.06 -14.41 3.66
N SER A 65 2.94 -14.09 3.02
CA SER A 65 1.67 -14.78 3.23
C SER A 65 1.78 -16.27 2.94
N PHE A 66 2.43 -16.62 1.83
CA PHE A 66 2.64 -18.00 1.41
C PHE A 66 3.58 -18.73 2.34
N HIS A 67 4.77 -18.18 2.60
CA HIS A 67 5.77 -18.82 3.45
C HIS A 67 5.26 -19.03 4.87
N MET A 68 4.66 -17.98 5.47
CA MET A 68 4.15 -18.06 6.84
C MET A 68 3.03 -19.08 6.96
N SER A 69 2.15 -19.24 5.96
CA SER A 69 1.04 -20.22 6.01
C SER A 69 1.46 -21.68 6.19
N TYR A 70 2.73 -22.01 5.96
CA TYR A 70 3.28 -23.36 6.19
C TYR A 70 3.87 -23.55 7.60
N LEU A 71 4.03 -22.48 8.37
CA LEU A 71 4.57 -22.54 9.72
C LEU A 71 3.44 -22.89 10.71
N PRO A 72 3.74 -23.61 11.80
CA PRO A 72 2.76 -23.83 12.86
C PRO A 72 2.40 -22.51 13.53
N ALA A 73 1.12 -22.32 13.84
CA ALA A 73 0.68 -21.22 14.69
C ALA A 73 0.99 -21.55 16.17
N PRO A 74 1.38 -20.54 16.99
CA PRO A 74 1.55 -20.74 18.42
C PRO A 74 0.21 -21.08 19.09
N GLU A 75 0.24 -21.82 20.19
CA GLU A 75 -0.97 -22.19 20.95
C GLU A 75 -1.68 -20.97 21.56
N GLU A 76 -0.92 -19.94 21.94
CA GLU A 76 -1.45 -18.71 22.54
C GLU A 76 -0.75 -17.48 21.94
N ILE A 77 -1.54 -16.48 21.52
CA ILE A 77 -1.04 -15.19 21.05
C ILE A 77 -1.35 -14.15 22.13
N LYS A 78 -0.31 -13.70 22.84
CA LYS A 78 -0.45 -12.73 23.93
C LYS A 78 -0.51 -11.31 23.39
N SER A 79 -1.53 -10.55 23.77
CA SER A 79 -1.62 -9.12 23.49
C SER A 79 -1.14 -8.29 24.69
N ILE A 80 -0.81 -7.02 24.46
CA ILE A 80 -0.51 -6.11 25.57
C ILE A 80 -1.81 -5.84 26.34
N SER A 81 -1.82 -6.25 27.61
CA SER A 81 -2.98 -6.17 28.50
C SER A 81 -3.05 -4.90 29.34
N ASP A 82 -1.94 -4.16 29.49
CA ASP A 82 -1.92 -2.93 30.26
C ASP A 82 -2.89 -1.88 29.68
N VAL A 83 -3.80 -1.41 30.53
CA VAL A 83 -4.89 -0.50 30.14
C VAL A 83 -4.35 0.83 29.64
N SER A 84 -3.31 1.37 30.27
CA SER A 84 -2.71 2.65 29.90
C SER A 84 -2.04 2.56 28.54
N ILE A 85 -1.25 1.51 28.30
CA ILE A 85 -0.59 1.25 27.01
C ILE A 85 -1.64 1.02 25.92
N ARG A 86 -2.72 0.30 26.20
CA ARG A 86 -3.81 0.05 25.24
C ARG A 86 -4.49 1.35 24.81
N ILE A 87 -4.84 2.22 25.77
CA ILE A 87 -5.48 3.50 25.49
C ILE A 87 -4.54 4.40 24.68
N PHE A 88 -3.29 4.55 25.12
CA PHE A 88 -2.32 5.42 24.47
C PHE A 88 -1.97 4.93 23.05
N THR A 89 -1.78 3.64 22.87
CA THR A 89 -1.50 3.04 21.56
C THR A 89 -2.67 3.24 20.59
N ARG A 90 -3.91 3.06 21.04
CA ARG A 90 -5.11 3.32 20.21
C ARG A 90 -5.23 4.79 19.82
N PHE A 91 -4.91 5.68 20.75
CA PHE A 91 -4.89 7.12 20.50
C PHE A 91 -3.84 7.46 19.43
N ILE A 92 -2.61 6.97 19.56
CA ILE A 92 -1.55 7.18 18.55
C ILE A 92 -1.97 6.60 17.20
N ALA A 93 -2.49 5.37 17.18
CA ALA A 93 -2.92 4.73 15.94
C ALA A 93 -4.00 5.53 15.21
N PHE A 94 -4.94 6.14 15.95
CA PHE A 94 -5.94 7.04 15.36
C PHE A 94 -5.29 8.25 14.67
N PHE A 95 -4.38 8.96 15.34
CA PHE A 95 -3.69 10.11 14.72
C PHE A 95 -2.80 9.69 13.55
N LEU A 96 -2.17 8.51 13.62
CA LEU A 96 -1.40 7.98 12.50
C LEU A 96 -2.29 7.65 11.29
N LEU A 97 -3.49 7.09 11.47
CA LEU A 97 -4.43 6.85 10.37
C LEU A 97 -4.91 8.15 9.72
N VAL A 98 -5.24 9.15 10.54
CA VAL A 98 -5.66 10.48 10.04
C VAL A 98 -4.50 11.16 9.32
N GLY A 99 -3.32 11.19 9.94
CA GLY A 99 -2.11 11.77 9.37
C GLY A 99 -1.65 11.05 8.10
N SER A 100 -1.77 9.72 8.04
CA SER A 100 -1.44 8.97 6.83
C SER A 100 -2.36 9.31 5.68
N LEU A 101 -3.67 9.43 5.94
CA LEU A 101 -4.62 9.85 4.91
C LEU A 101 -4.33 11.27 4.42
N TYR A 102 -4.01 12.19 5.34
CA TYR A 102 -3.59 13.55 5.01
C TYR A 102 -2.36 13.54 4.08
N LEU A 103 -1.31 12.79 4.43
CA LEU A 103 -0.09 12.67 3.60
C LEU A 103 -0.37 12.08 2.21
N ALA A 104 -1.36 11.18 2.09
CA ALA A 104 -1.75 10.60 0.82
C ALA A 104 -2.49 11.61 -0.08
N VAL A 105 -3.35 12.45 0.49
CA VAL A 105 -4.11 13.47 -0.25
C VAL A 105 -3.22 14.67 -0.59
N GLU A 106 -2.48 15.20 0.39
CA GLU A 106 -1.64 16.40 0.27
C GLU A 106 -0.24 16.13 -0.28
N GLY A 107 0.06 14.90 -0.69
CA GLY A 107 1.39 14.55 -1.22
C GLY A 107 1.77 15.32 -2.50
N HIS A 108 0.80 15.87 -3.22
CA HIS A 108 1.04 16.71 -4.39
C HIS A 108 1.46 18.15 -4.06
N VAL A 109 1.20 18.61 -2.83
CA VAL A 109 1.55 19.95 -2.33
C VAL A 109 2.75 19.88 -1.38
N SER A 110 2.71 18.95 -0.43
CA SER A 110 3.68 18.83 0.65
C SER A 110 4.57 17.60 0.51
N PRO A 111 5.75 17.57 1.16
CA PRO A 111 6.60 16.38 1.20
C PRO A 111 5.84 15.16 1.73
N GLY A 112 5.98 14.02 1.06
CA GLY A 112 5.25 12.80 1.39
C GLY A 112 5.02 11.94 0.16
N GLY A 113 3.80 11.43 0.01
CA GLY A 113 3.43 10.52 -1.07
C GLY A 113 2.69 9.28 -0.58
N GLY A 114 2.16 8.52 -1.52
CA GLY A 114 1.33 7.36 -1.25
C GLY A 114 2.09 6.25 -0.50
N PHE A 115 3.37 6.05 -0.82
CA PHE A 115 4.19 5.03 -0.14
C PHE A 115 4.41 5.35 1.34
N SER A 116 4.95 6.53 1.66
CA SER A 116 5.21 6.94 3.04
C SER A 116 3.91 7.02 3.85
N ALA A 117 2.85 7.54 3.24
CA ALA A 117 1.51 7.52 3.83
C ALA A 117 1.06 6.09 4.12
N GLY A 118 1.22 5.17 3.17
CA GLY A 118 0.78 3.79 3.30
C GLY A 118 1.52 3.04 4.39
N VAL A 119 2.84 3.29 4.53
CA VAL A 119 3.64 2.76 5.64
C VAL A 119 3.13 3.31 6.98
N ALA A 120 2.87 4.62 7.10
CA ALA A 120 2.32 5.19 8.33
C ALA A 120 0.95 4.60 8.69
N GLY A 121 0.06 4.39 7.72
CA GLY A 121 -1.22 3.71 7.91
C GLY A 121 -1.04 2.24 8.31
N GLY A 122 -0.09 1.53 7.69
CA GLY A 122 0.29 0.16 8.05
C GLY A 122 0.83 0.07 9.49
N THR A 123 1.64 1.03 9.92
CA THR A 123 2.12 1.16 11.30
C THR A 123 0.96 1.35 12.26
N ALA A 124 -0.03 2.16 11.92
CA ALA A 124 -1.22 2.34 12.75
C ALA A 124 -2.00 1.02 12.93
N LEU A 125 -2.15 0.25 11.85
CA LEU A 125 -2.78 -1.08 11.91
C LEU A 125 -1.97 -2.08 12.74
N ALA A 126 -0.64 -2.01 12.68
CA ALA A 126 0.24 -2.80 13.54
C ALA A 126 0.09 -2.45 15.02
N LEU A 127 0.02 -1.15 15.34
CA LEU A 127 -0.23 -0.68 16.71
C LEU A 127 -1.57 -1.18 17.25
N ILE A 128 -2.62 -1.14 16.43
CA ILE A 128 -3.93 -1.71 16.81
C ILE A 128 -3.81 -3.20 17.07
N ALA A 129 -3.11 -3.94 16.20
CA ALA A 129 -2.93 -5.38 16.34
C ALA A 129 -2.16 -5.77 17.61
N LEU A 130 -1.26 -4.92 18.11
CA LEU A 130 -0.47 -5.16 19.33
C LEU A 130 -1.30 -5.11 20.62
N VAL A 131 -2.38 -4.33 20.63
CA VAL A 131 -3.17 -4.03 21.84
C VAL A 131 -4.60 -4.56 21.80
N GLU A 132 -5.02 -5.11 20.67
CA GLU A 132 -6.29 -5.83 20.54
C GLU A 132 -6.12 -7.32 20.79
N ASP A 133 -7.19 -7.95 21.31
CA ASP A 133 -7.24 -9.41 21.42
C ASP A 133 -7.20 -10.02 20.01
N PHE A 134 -6.35 -11.03 19.83
CA PHE A 134 -6.05 -11.58 18.51
C PHE A 134 -7.31 -12.09 17.78
N GLU A 135 -8.23 -12.75 18.49
CA GLU A 135 -9.50 -13.22 17.91
C GLU A 135 -10.34 -12.07 17.31
N ASN A 136 -10.37 -10.93 18.01
CA ASN A 136 -11.08 -9.74 17.53
C ASN A 136 -10.40 -9.14 16.31
N PHE A 137 -9.07 -9.09 16.33
CA PHE A 137 -8.25 -8.60 15.22
C PHE A 137 -8.40 -9.49 13.97
N GLU A 138 -8.30 -10.81 14.13
CA GLU A 138 -8.46 -11.78 13.04
C GLU A 138 -9.85 -11.69 12.42
N ARG A 139 -10.91 -11.64 13.24
CA ARG A 139 -12.28 -11.45 12.74
C ARG A 139 -12.45 -10.17 11.92
N LYS A 140 -11.83 -9.06 12.34
CA LYS A 140 -11.85 -7.80 11.57
C LYS A 140 -11.09 -7.93 10.25
N PHE A 141 -9.93 -8.58 10.27
CA PHE A 141 -9.11 -8.83 9.08
C PHE A 141 -9.89 -9.67 8.04
N GLU A 142 -10.48 -10.78 8.46
CA GLU A 142 -11.27 -11.66 7.60
C GLU A 142 -12.50 -10.96 7.02
N ARG A 143 -13.23 -10.21 7.86
CA ARG A 143 -14.41 -9.43 7.42
C ARG A 143 -14.06 -8.38 6.37
N THR A 144 -12.89 -7.76 6.48
CA THR A 144 -12.44 -6.72 5.55
C THR A 144 -12.03 -7.31 4.20
N LYS A 145 -11.80 -8.63 4.11
CA LYS A 145 -11.31 -9.30 2.90
C LYS A 145 -10.07 -8.60 2.35
N ALA A 146 -9.11 -8.29 3.23
CA ALA A 146 -7.93 -7.46 2.92
C ALA A 146 -7.20 -7.92 1.64
N TYR A 147 -7.09 -9.24 1.43
CA TYR A 147 -6.53 -9.83 0.21
C TYR A 147 -7.27 -9.47 -1.07
N PHE A 148 -8.60 -9.49 -1.04
CA PHE A 148 -9.40 -9.12 -2.20
C PHE A 148 -9.24 -7.62 -2.48
N LEU A 149 -9.28 -6.81 -1.42
CA LEU A 149 -9.15 -5.35 -1.54
C LEU A 149 -7.76 -4.95 -2.06
N GLU A 150 -6.69 -5.55 -1.55
CA GLU A 150 -5.32 -5.31 -2.00
C GLU A 150 -5.15 -5.61 -3.49
N LYS A 151 -5.67 -6.74 -3.95
CA LYS A 151 -5.70 -7.16 -5.36
C LYS A 151 -6.53 -6.22 -6.23
N PHE A 152 -7.69 -5.80 -5.73
CA PHE A 152 -8.56 -4.87 -6.43
C PHE A 152 -7.90 -3.50 -6.59
N VAL A 153 -7.33 -2.96 -5.51
CA VAL A 153 -6.60 -1.68 -5.51
C VAL A 153 -5.42 -1.73 -6.49
N MET A 154 -4.72 -2.87 -6.60
CA MET A 154 -3.66 -3.05 -7.59
C MET A 154 -4.18 -2.95 -9.04
N ILE A 155 -5.33 -3.56 -9.35
CA ILE A 155 -5.94 -3.44 -10.68
C ILE A 155 -6.33 -1.99 -10.96
N VAL A 156 -6.92 -1.30 -9.98
CA VAL A 156 -7.26 0.13 -10.09
C VAL A 156 -6.00 0.97 -10.32
N PHE A 157 -4.90 0.68 -9.63
CA PHE A 157 -3.63 1.37 -9.83
C PHE A 157 -3.10 1.21 -11.26
N LEU A 158 -3.04 -0.02 -11.78
CA LEU A 158 -2.60 -0.27 -13.15
C LEU A 158 -3.50 0.44 -14.17
N PHE A 159 -4.81 0.47 -13.93
CA PHE A 159 -5.75 1.22 -14.76
C PHE A 159 -5.51 2.73 -14.71
N LEU A 160 -5.23 3.31 -13.54
CA LEU A 160 -4.87 4.72 -13.43
C LEU A 160 -3.59 5.04 -14.20
N VAL A 161 -2.58 4.15 -14.16
CA VAL A 161 -1.36 4.31 -14.94
C VAL A 161 -1.65 4.34 -16.45
N MET A 162 -2.54 3.47 -16.94
CA MET A 162 -2.97 3.51 -18.35
C MET A 162 -3.56 4.88 -18.74
N LEU A 163 -4.23 5.56 -17.82
CA LEU A 163 -4.77 6.90 -18.06
C LEU A 163 -3.72 8.01 -17.92
N ILE A 164 -2.69 7.81 -17.08
CA ILE A 164 -1.58 8.74 -16.87
C ILE A 164 -0.64 8.77 -18.08
N LEU A 165 -0.34 7.61 -18.67
CA LEU A 165 0.63 7.51 -19.78
C LEU A 165 0.33 8.42 -20.98
N PRO A 166 -0.94 8.62 -21.41
CA PRO A 166 -1.29 9.62 -22.42
C PRO A 166 -1.20 11.10 -21.98
N GLY A 167 -0.73 11.39 -20.76
CA GLY A 167 -0.52 12.75 -20.24
C GLY A 167 -1.62 13.27 -19.32
N ARG A 168 -2.55 12.44 -18.82
CA ARG A 168 -3.56 12.93 -17.85
C ARG A 168 -2.95 13.11 -16.47
N ASN A 169 -3.19 14.28 -15.87
CA ASN A 169 -2.81 14.50 -14.48
C ASN A 169 -3.81 13.82 -13.53
N LEU A 170 -3.43 12.65 -13.03
CA LEU A 170 -4.16 11.88 -12.03
C LEU A 170 -3.30 11.63 -10.78
N ILE A 171 -2.42 12.58 -10.43
CA ILE A 171 -1.48 12.46 -9.31
C ILE A 171 -2.22 12.15 -8.01
N VAL A 172 -3.20 12.95 -7.61
CA VAL A 172 -3.92 12.79 -6.33
C VAL A 172 -4.59 11.41 -6.21
N PRO A 173 -5.44 10.96 -7.16
CA PRO A 173 -6.05 9.64 -7.06
C PRO A 173 -5.01 8.51 -7.14
N ALA A 174 -3.96 8.63 -7.97
CA ALA A 174 -2.89 7.63 -8.00
C ALA A 174 -2.16 7.54 -6.65
N ASN A 175 -1.89 8.66 -6.01
CA ASN A 175 -1.22 8.73 -4.72
C ASN A 175 -2.05 8.08 -3.60
N VAL A 176 -3.36 8.32 -3.58
CA VAL A 176 -4.30 7.68 -2.63
C VAL A 176 -4.40 6.18 -2.88
N ILE A 177 -4.42 5.74 -4.14
CA ILE A 177 -4.44 4.32 -4.48
C ILE A 177 -3.14 3.62 -4.06
N VAL A 178 -1.98 4.23 -4.26
CA VAL A 178 -0.69 3.71 -3.75
C VAL A 178 -0.72 3.64 -2.23
N TYR A 179 -1.23 4.66 -1.54
CA TYR A 179 -1.45 4.64 -0.09
C TYR A 179 -2.26 3.43 0.37
N LEU A 180 -3.43 3.21 -0.21
CA LEU A 180 -4.29 2.08 0.13
C LEU A 180 -3.58 0.75 -0.15
N LYS A 181 -2.88 0.66 -1.28
CA LYS A 181 -2.16 -0.55 -1.67
C LYS A 181 -1.07 -0.93 -0.68
N VAL A 182 -0.29 0.05 -0.24
CA VAL A 182 0.81 -0.15 0.71
C VAL A 182 0.25 -0.45 2.09
N MET A 183 -0.74 0.33 2.57
CA MET A 183 -1.38 0.11 3.86
C MET A 183 -1.98 -1.31 3.99
N LEU A 184 -2.74 -1.76 2.97
CA LEU A 184 -3.34 -3.10 2.97
C LEU A 184 -2.29 -4.20 2.89
N GLY A 185 -1.26 -4.03 2.07
CA GLY A 185 -0.15 -4.99 1.99
C GLY A 185 0.60 -5.13 3.31
N SER A 186 0.91 -4.00 3.96
CA SER A 186 1.53 -3.99 5.30
C SER A 186 0.63 -4.65 6.34
N TRP A 187 -0.69 -4.43 6.29
CA TRP A 187 -1.63 -5.08 7.21
C TRP A 187 -1.66 -6.61 7.02
N ILE A 188 -1.66 -7.09 5.78
CA ILE A 188 -1.57 -8.52 5.46
C ILE A 188 -0.28 -9.11 6.04
N VAL A 189 0.85 -8.46 5.83
CA VAL A 189 2.15 -8.90 6.36
C VAL A 189 2.09 -8.99 7.90
N VAL A 190 1.64 -7.93 8.57
CA VAL A 190 1.49 -7.89 10.03
C VAL A 190 0.59 -9.02 10.52
N TYR A 191 -0.56 -9.24 9.90
CA TYR A 191 -1.48 -10.32 10.28
C TYR A 191 -0.79 -11.70 10.23
N TYR A 192 -0.03 -12.01 9.17
CA TYR A 192 0.65 -13.31 9.06
C TYR A 192 1.76 -13.48 10.06
N PHE A 193 2.55 -12.44 10.31
CA PHE A 193 3.57 -12.45 11.34
C PHE A 193 2.96 -12.72 12.71
N ILE A 194 1.93 -11.97 13.09
CA ILE A 194 1.25 -12.16 14.38
C ILE A 194 0.65 -13.56 14.48
N LYS A 195 -0.04 -14.03 13.44
CA LYS A 195 -0.71 -15.33 13.45
C LYS A 195 0.25 -16.51 13.58
N HIS A 196 1.45 -16.44 13.01
CA HIS A 196 2.35 -17.59 12.91
C HIS A 196 3.60 -17.47 13.78
N ARG A 197 3.89 -16.28 14.32
CA ARG A 197 5.03 -16.02 15.21
C ARG A 197 4.61 -15.46 16.56
N GLY A 198 3.34 -15.08 16.74
CA GLY A 198 2.86 -14.43 17.94
C GLY A 198 3.28 -12.96 18.02
N LEU A 199 3.05 -12.39 19.19
CA LEU A 199 3.51 -11.07 19.60
C LEU A 199 4.48 -11.27 20.76
N LEU A 200 5.78 -11.10 20.48
CA LEU A 200 6.88 -11.25 21.45
C LEU A 200 6.93 -12.62 22.12
#